data_AF-A0A945WKQ3-F1
#
_entry.id   AF-A0A945WKQ3-F1
#
_cell.length_a   1.000
_cell.length_b   1.000
_cell.length_c   1.000
_cell.angle_alpha   90.00
_cell.angle_beta   90.00
_cell.angle_gamma   90.00
#
_symmetry.space_group_name_H-M   'P 1'
#
loop_
_entity.id
_entity.type
_entity.pdbx_description
1 polymer ?
#
loop_
_entity_poly.entity_id
_entity_poly.type
_entity_poly.pdbx_seq_one_letter_code
_entity_poly.pdbx_strand_id
1 'polypeptide(L)'
;MKSLILFVVLPALLFTTSCGGNTETDTSADRPESQVSQESQEPKESQEPKESSEESSEESEEPQEPSTESSGSISFSTDRLVCPGSPVPSRELTLVNFSNLPDEEVTNCFNFAVKNIDPWEKDVMMVMYPVGPLLLPPGEVENNDTSYRGPGFTPVVSVEERNSMASSVEQFLSPVCGPETAALTSTEVSRFAELGGGQQVQQAFATGGECAKKRLVIISIDPERAKPSEELVTTFFHEIFHAVQKPNPDECTYSASQEDSFWIHEAGATYFALETLAELGGISSQSVWDKQMRFLSDLLEEGAIDRNLGDPAIAEKGAVALHLLAQRGELPVASLLDGSLFQGCNDSDAFSFENMERAKAYWSNYGEIKGQIVFTAEALA
;
A
#
# COMPACT_ATOMS: atom_id res chain seq x y z
N MET A 1 -11.49 -9.39 42.78
CA MET A 1 -10.57 -9.81 41.70
C MET A 1 -11.40 -10.06 40.45
N LYS A 2 -11.72 -8.99 39.71
CA LYS A 2 -12.28 -9.11 38.36
C LYS A 2 -11.11 -8.86 37.40
N SER A 3 -10.83 -9.85 36.56
CA SER A 3 -9.90 -9.73 35.44
C SER A 3 -10.39 -8.59 34.56
N LEU A 4 -9.63 -7.50 34.54
CA LEU A 4 -9.71 -6.48 33.49
C LEU A 4 -9.17 -7.17 32.23
N ILE A 5 -10.07 -7.70 31.41
CA ILE A 5 -9.73 -8.11 30.04
C ILE A 5 -9.58 -6.79 29.30
N LEU A 6 -8.34 -6.32 29.26
CA LEU A 6 -7.88 -5.27 28.37
C LEU A 6 -8.08 -5.83 26.96
N PHE A 7 -9.15 -5.41 26.27
CA PHE A 7 -9.23 -5.56 24.83
C PHE A 7 -8.13 -4.67 24.25
N VAL A 8 -6.96 -5.27 24.03
CA VAL A 8 -5.94 -4.70 23.16
C VAL A 8 -6.52 -4.78 21.76
N VAL A 9 -7.20 -3.71 21.36
CA VAL A 9 -7.49 -3.44 19.96
C VAL A 9 -6.12 -3.27 19.32
N LEU A 10 -5.66 -4.29 18.60
CA LEU A 10 -4.53 -4.17 17.69
C LEU A 10 -4.92 -3.04 16.72
N PRO A 11 -4.19 -1.93 16.65
CA PRO A 11 -4.32 -1.06 15.50
C PRO A 11 -3.89 -1.93 14.32
N ALA A 12 -4.80 -2.20 13.38
CA ALA A 12 -4.41 -2.54 12.03
C ALA A 12 -3.46 -1.41 11.63
N LEU A 13 -2.16 -1.72 11.64
CA LEU A 13 -1.13 -0.74 11.35
C LEU A 13 -1.43 -0.26 9.94
N LEU A 14 -1.91 0.98 9.88
CA LEU A 14 -1.72 1.86 8.74
C LEU A 14 -0.23 1.82 8.45
N PHE A 15 0.20 0.85 7.64
CA PHE A 15 1.44 1.01 6.92
C PHE A 15 1.14 2.20 6.02
N THR A 16 1.56 3.38 6.47
CA THR A 16 1.99 4.42 5.58
C THR A 16 2.82 3.68 4.54
N THR A 17 2.30 3.54 3.33
CA THR A 17 3.09 3.21 2.16
C THR A 17 4.23 4.21 2.22
N SER A 18 5.39 3.79 2.72
CA SER A 18 6.59 4.62 2.78
C SER A 18 7.20 4.66 1.38
N CYS A 19 6.34 4.92 0.40
CA CYS A 19 6.64 5.24 -0.99
C CYS A 19 7.11 6.70 -1.03
N GLY A 20 8.15 7.03 -0.27
CA GLY A 20 8.61 8.40 -0.07
C GLY A 20 10.11 8.46 0.16
N GLY A 21 10.89 8.09 -0.86
CA GLY A 21 12.31 8.39 -0.90
C GLY A 21 12.52 9.87 -1.25
N ASN A 22 12.58 10.74 -0.25
CA ASN A 22 12.99 12.14 -0.49
C ASN A 22 14.50 12.19 -0.77
N THR A 23 14.85 12.59 -1.99
CA THR A 23 16.19 13.06 -2.36
C THR A 23 16.38 14.50 -1.89
N GLU A 24 16.65 14.71 -0.60
CA GLU A 24 17.20 15.98 -0.13
C GLU A 24 18.72 15.88 -0.02
N THR A 25 19.42 16.33 -1.06
CA THR A 25 20.80 16.77 -0.91
C THR A 25 20.80 18.10 -0.17
N ASP A 26 21.10 18.02 1.13
CA ASP A 26 21.30 19.15 2.04
C ASP A 26 22.20 20.25 1.45
N THR A 27 21.70 21.49 1.44
CA THR A 27 22.57 22.67 1.53
C THR A 27 22.05 23.59 2.63
N SER A 28 22.64 23.42 3.80
CA SER A 28 22.58 24.26 5.01
C SER A 28 22.44 25.76 4.74
N ALA A 29 21.43 26.41 5.34
CA ALA A 29 21.54 27.73 5.98
C ALA A 29 20.24 28.14 6.72
N ASP A 30 20.39 28.30 8.05
CA ASP A 30 19.67 29.22 8.95
C ASP A 30 18.13 29.35 8.88
N ARG A 31 17.46 28.83 9.93
CA ARG A 31 16.38 29.59 10.58
C ARG A 31 16.21 29.22 12.06
N PRO A 32 16.00 30.21 12.97
CA PRO A 32 16.13 30.01 14.41
C PRO A 32 14.84 29.54 15.08
N GLU A 33 15.06 28.95 16.25
CA GLU A 33 14.09 28.51 17.26
C GLU A 33 13.02 29.57 17.60
N SER A 34 11.77 29.12 17.76
CA SER A 34 10.77 29.83 18.55
C SER A 34 10.12 28.89 19.56
N GLN A 35 10.37 29.20 20.81
CA GLN A 35 9.78 28.66 22.03
C GLN A 35 8.25 28.74 22.02
N VAL A 36 7.58 27.70 22.51
CA VAL A 36 6.26 27.83 23.15
C VAL A 36 6.25 27.03 24.45
N SER A 37 5.86 27.76 25.49
CA SER A 37 5.88 27.43 26.91
C SER A 37 4.83 26.39 27.30
N GLN A 38 5.21 25.53 28.25
CA GLN A 38 4.30 24.68 29.02
C GLN A 38 3.57 25.52 30.08
N GLU A 39 2.26 25.33 30.21
CA GLU A 39 1.53 25.64 31.44
C GLU A 39 0.71 24.42 31.86
N SER A 40 0.78 24.15 33.16
CA SER A 40 0.31 22.97 33.87
C SER A 40 -1.18 23.08 34.19
N GLN A 41 -1.88 21.96 34.40
CA GLN A 41 -2.74 21.77 35.59
C GLN A 41 -3.31 20.34 35.70
N GLU A 42 -3.00 19.70 36.83
CA GLU A 42 -3.75 18.62 37.48
C GLU A 42 -4.75 19.25 38.48
N PRO A 43 -5.85 18.58 38.90
CA PRO A 43 -5.74 17.77 40.13
C PRO A 43 -6.74 16.58 40.32
N LYS A 44 -6.21 15.53 40.98
CA LYS A 44 -6.72 14.65 42.09
C LYS A 44 -8.21 14.32 42.30
N GLU A 45 -8.50 13.00 42.20
CA GLU A 45 -8.86 12.03 43.27
C GLU A 45 -10.06 12.26 44.24
N SER A 46 -11.05 11.35 44.22
CA SER A 46 -11.46 10.45 45.35
C SER A 46 -12.96 10.10 45.36
N GLN A 47 -13.29 8.79 45.39
CA GLN A 47 -14.11 8.09 46.42
C GLN A 47 -14.81 6.82 45.86
N GLU A 48 -14.78 5.77 46.68
CA GLU A 48 -15.29 4.41 46.47
C GLU A 48 -16.34 4.09 47.59
N PRO A 49 -16.94 2.89 47.71
CA PRO A 49 -18.16 2.37 47.05
C PRO A 49 -19.26 1.91 48.04
N LYS A 50 -20.38 1.32 47.56
CA LYS A 50 -21.13 0.23 48.26
C LYS A 50 -22.26 -0.44 47.44
N GLU A 51 -22.23 -1.80 47.46
CA GLU A 51 -23.31 -2.83 47.57
C GLU A 51 -24.57 -2.78 46.68
N SER A 52 -25.25 -3.85 46.22
CA SER A 52 -25.16 -5.34 46.30
C SER A 52 -26.38 -5.95 45.53
N SER A 53 -26.45 -7.30 45.41
CA SER A 53 -27.52 -8.23 44.90
C SER A 53 -27.56 -8.48 43.38
N GLU A 54 -27.30 -9.68 42.84
CA GLU A 54 -28.02 -11.00 42.89
C GLU A 54 -29.46 -10.86 42.37
N GLU A 55 -29.98 -11.59 41.37
CA GLU A 55 -30.02 -13.06 41.18
C GLU A 55 -30.56 -13.41 39.75
N SER A 56 -30.35 -14.67 39.32
CA SER A 56 -31.08 -15.58 38.38
C SER A 56 -32.19 -15.06 37.45
N SER A 57 -32.59 -15.64 36.32
CA SER A 57 -32.37 -16.87 35.52
C SER A 57 -33.38 -16.76 34.35
N GLU A 58 -33.12 -17.34 33.19
CA GLU A 58 -34.04 -18.26 32.49
C GLU A 58 -33.61 -18.50 31.04
N GLU A 59 -33.63 -19.78 30.72
CA GLU A 59 -33.43 -20.42 29.43
C GLU A 59 -34.81 -20.50 28.74
N SER A 60 -34.91 -20.10 27.48
CA SER A 60 -36.08 -20.43 26.64
C SER A 60 -35.69 -20.52 25.17
N GLU A 61 -36.17 -21.60 24.56
CA GLU A 61 -35.87 -22.16 23.24
C GLU A 61 -36.19 -21.25 22.03
N GLU A 62 -35.47 -21.58 20.94
CA GLU A 62 -35.56 -21.18 19.53
C GLU A 62 -36.96 -20.87 18.96
N PRO A 63 -37.00 -20.03 17.91
CA PRO A 63 -37.18 -20.61 16.57
C PRO A 63 -36.24 -20.05 15.50
N GLN A 64 -35.79 -20.96 14.62
CA GLN A 64 -35.06 -20.71 13.38
C GLN A 64 -35.83 -19.80 12.40
N GLU A 65 -35.14 -18.82 11.82
CA GLU A 65 -35.29 -18.38 10.42
C GLU A 65 -34.19 -17.35 10.06
N PRO A 66 -33.99 -17.07 8.76
CA PRO A 66 -33.10 -17.76 7.83
C PRO A 66 -31.67 -17.20 7.85
N SER A 67 -30.71 -18.04 7.42
CA SER A 67 -29.31 -17.68 7.19
C SER A 67 -29.21 -16.41 6.33
N THR A 68 -28.85 -15.31 6.98
CA THR A 68 -28.30 -14.12 6.34
C THR A 68 -27.06 -14.52 5.57
N GLU A 69 -27.01 -14.09 4.32
CA GLU A 69 -25.88 -14.26 3.43
C GLU A 69 -24.59 -13.90 4.15
N SER A 70 -23.68 -14.88 4.19
CA SER A 70 -22.30 -14.72 4.60
C SER A 70 -21.75 -13.49 3.92
N SER A 71 -21.35 -12.48 4.72
CA SER A 71 -20.33 -11.51 4.35
C SER A 71 -19.21 -12.30 3.68
N GLY A 72 -19.04 -12.14 2.37
CA GLY A 72 -18.08 -12.89 1.59
C GLY A 72 -16.67 -12.48 1.99
N SER A 73 -16.12 -13.10 3.03
CA SER A 73 -14.68 -13.09 3.25
C SER A 73 -14.04 -13.76 2.05
N ILE A 74 -13.09 -13.09 1.40
CA ILE A 74 -12.33 -13.69 0.31
C ILE A 74 -11.55 -14.85 0.92
N SER A 75 -12.01 -16.07 0.66
CA SER A 75 -11.31 -17.25 1.17
C SER A 75 -10.11 -17.51 0.26
N PHE A 76 -8.97 -16.92 0.60
CA PHE A 76 -7.67 -17.46 0.22
C PHE A 76 -7.48 -18.77 1.00
N SER A 77 -8.19 -19.81 0.60
CA SER A 77 -8.10 -21.15 1.20
C SER A 77 -6.79 -21.86 0.82
N THR A 78 -5.84 -21.15 0.22
CA THR A 78 -4.60 -21.70 -0.31
C THR A 78 -3.42 -21.00 0.33
N ASP A 79 -2.46 -21.78 0.87
CA ASP A 79 -1.13 -21.32 1.26
C ASP A 79 -0.28 -20.84 0.05
N ARG A 80 -0.92 -20.42 -1.06
CA ARG A 80 -0.32 -20.16 -2.37
C ARG A 80 -0.86 -18.87 -2.99
N LEU A 81 0.04 -18.06 -3.55
CA LEU A 81 -0.28 -16.84 -4.30
C LEU A 81 -0.53 -17.28 -5.75
N VAL A 82 -1.77 -17.67 -6.06
CA VAL A 82 -2.10 -18.30 -7.34
C VAL A 82 -2.68 -17.27 -8.31
N CYS A 83 -1.92 -16.94 -9.35
CA CYS A 83 -2.42 -16.17 -10.49
C CYS A 83 -2.59 -17.06 -11.73
N PRO A 84 -3.60 -16.80 -12.57
CA PRO A 84 -3.76 -17.47 -13.85
C PRO A 84 -2.49 -17.35 -14.71
N GLY A 85 -2.11 -18.46 -15.34
CA GLY A 85 -1.01 -18.47 -16.31
C GLY A 85 -1.26 -17.42 -17.39
N SER A 86 -0.33 -16.47 -17.50
CA SER A 86 -0.41 -15.34 -18.42
C SER A 86 0.77 -15.36 -19.39
N PRO A 87 0.66 -14.73 -20.57
CA PRO A 87 1.77 -14.64 -21.51
C PRO A 87 3.01 -14.07 -20.82
N VAL A 88 4.17 -14.66 -21.10
CA VAL A 88 5.44 -14.09 -20.63
C VAL A 88 5.64 -12.74 -21.34
N PRO A 89 5.84 -11.63 -20.61
CA PRO A 89 6.07 -10.34 -21.21
C PRO A 89 7.36 -10.34 -22.03
N SER A 90 7.49 -9.38 -22.95
CA SER A 90 8.69 -9.23 -23.79
C SER A 90 9.97 -8.95 -22.99
N ARG A 91 9.83 -8.46 -21.75
CA ARG A 91 10.91 -8.22 -20.79
C ARG A 91 10.62 -8.99 -19.52
N GLU A 92 11.49 -9.95 -19.21
CA GLU A 92 11.32 -10.88 -18.10
C GLU A 92 11.65 -10.23 -16.75
N LEU A 93 11.01 -10.77 -15.70
CA LEU A 93 11.31 -10.45 -14.32
C LEU A 93 12.67 -11.05 -13.90
N THR A 94 13.55 -10.24 -13.32
CA THR A 94 14.70 -10.73 -12.55
C THR A 94 14.28 -10.87 -11.09
N LEU A 95 14.20 -12.10 -10.58
CA LEU A 95 13.70 -12.36 -9.24
C LEU A 95 14.84 -12.72 -8.27
N VAL A 96 14.84 -12.06 -7.12
CA VAL A 96 15.59 -12.44 -5.92
C VAL A 96 14.57 -12.66 -4.81
N ASN A 97 14.28 -13.93 -4.50
CA ASN A 97 13.20 -14.28 -3.59
C ASN A 97 13.72 -15.13 -2.43
N PHE A 98 13.73 -14.54 -1.23
CA PHE A 98 14.02 -15.22 0.03
C PHE A 98 12.77 -15.45 0.88
N SER A 99 11.59 -15.13 0.34
CA SER A 99 10.32 -15.42 1.00
C SER A 99 9.98 -16.91 0.90
N ASN A 100 8.92 -17.32 1.58
CA ASN A 100 8.39 -18.68 1.47
C ASN A 100 7.48 -18.89 0.24
N LEU A 101 7.25 -17.85 -0.57
CA LEU A 101 6.45 -17.95 -1.79
C LEU A 101 7.26 -18.62 -2.90
N PRO A 102 6.70 -19.57 -3.67
CA PRO A 102 7.40 -20.16 -4.81
C PRO A 102 7.70 -19.16 -5.92
N ASP A 103 8.92 -19.19 -6.48
CA ASP A 103 9.33 -18.30 -7.58
C ASP A 103 8.40 -18.36 -8.80
N GLU A 104 7.85 -19.54 -9.11
CA GLU A 104 6.89 -19.72 -10.20
C GLU A 104 5.59 -18.96 -9.95
N GLU A 105 5.12 -18.91 -8.70
CA GLU A 105 3.90 -18.18 -8.32
C GLU A 105 4.12 -16.67 -8.42
N VAL A 106 5.22 -16.18 -7.85
CA VAL A 106 5.62 -14.76 -7.95
C VAL A 106 5.74 -14.35 -9.42
N THR A 107 6.44 -15.15 -10.22
CA THR A 107 6.62 -14.88 -11.65
C THR A 107 5.30 -14.90 -12.42
N ASN A 108 4.42 -15.86 -12.15
CA ASN A 108 3.11 -15.93 -12.80
C ASN A 108 2.22 -14.74 -12.43
N CYS A 109 2.25 -14.31 -11.17
CA CYS A 109 1.50 -13.14 -10.72
C CYS A 109 2.05 -11.84 -11.29
N PHE A 110 3.37 -11.72 -11.42
CA PHE A 110 3.98 -10.61 -12.15
C PHE A 110 3.51 -10.59 -13.62
N ASN A 111 3.59 -11.72 -14.33
CA ASN A 111 3.12 -11.83 -15.71
C ASN A 111 1.64 -11.50 -15.85
N PHE A 112 0.83 -11.92 -14.87
CA PHE A 112 -0.59 -11.59 -14.81
C PHE A 112 -0.82 -10.09 -14.62
N ALA A 113 -0.06 -9.43 -13.74
CA ALA A 113 -0.16 -7.99 -13.52
C ALA A 113 0.10 -7.20 -14.81
N VAL A 114 1.15 -7.58 -15.54
CA VAL A 114 1.59 -6.82 -16.72
C VAL A 114 0.93 -7.28 -18.03
N LYS A 115 0.06 -8.30 -18.00
CA LYS A 115 -0.52 -8.94 -19.21
C LYS A 115 -1.28 -7.98 -20.13
N ASN A 116 -1.89 -6.96 -19.55
CA ASN A 116 -2.71 -5.97 -20.26
C ASN A 116 -2.01 -4.61 -20.41
N ILE A 117 -0.77 -4.50 -19.94
CA ILE A 117 -0.01 -3.25 -19.99
C ILE A 117 0.66 -3.15 -21.35
N ASP A 118 0.24 -2.18 -22.16
CA ASP A 118 0.77 -1.95 -23.51
C ASP A 118 1.03 -0.44 -23.73
N PRO A 119 2.26 -0.03 -24.08
CA PRO A 119 3.47 -0.84 -24.25
C PRO A 119 4.17 -1.19 -22.92
N TRP A 120 4.53 -2.47 -22.74
CA TRP A 120 5.42 -2.90 -21.67
C TRP A 120 6.90 -2.85 -22.10
N GLU A 121 7.64 -1.86 -21.60
CA GLU A 121 9.04 -1.63 -21.98
C GLU A 121 10.04 -1.67 -20.83
N LYS A 122 9.60 -2.06 -19.62
CA LYS A 122 10.43 -2.01 -18.41
C LYS A 122 11.04 -3.38 -18.10
N ASP A 123 12.33 -3.37 -17.75
CA ASP A 123 12.99 -4.50 -17.11
C ASP A 123 12.79 -4.33 -15.60
N VAL A 124 12.18 -5.33 -14.96
CA VAL A 124 11.91 -5.29 -13.52
C VAL A 124 12.81 -6.28 -12.81
N MET A 125 13.48 -5.81 -11.77
CA MET A 125 14.05 -6.66 -10.73
C MET A 125 13.15 -6.60 -9.51
N MET A 126 12.77 -7.75 -8.97
CA MET A 126 12.04 -7.84 -7.72
C MET A 126 12.90 -8.52 -6.65
N VAL A 127 13.00 -7.86 -5.51
CA VAL A 127 13.68 -8.37 -4.32
C VAL A 127 12.63 -8.60 -3.25
N MET A 128 12.39 -9.86 -2.91
CA MET A 128 11.50 -10.26 -1.83
C MET A 128 12.32 -10.87 -0.69
N TYR A 129 12.15 -10.39 0.53
CA TYR A 129 12.87 -10.93 1.69
C TYR A 129 12.00 -10.98 2.95
N PRO A 130 12.24 -11.95 3.85
CA PRO A 130 11.49 -12.05 5.08
C PRO A 130 12.00 -11.03 6.11
N VAL A 131 11.07 -10.54 6.94
CA VAL A 131 11.39 -9.85 8.19
C VAL A 131 10.80 -10.63 9.36
N GLY A 132 11.37 -10.46 10.56
CA GLY A 132 10.83 -11.07 11.78
C GLY A 132 9.62 -10.28 12.30
N PRO A 133 9.21 -10.50 13.57
CA PRO A 133 8.12 -9.72 14.18
C PRO A 133 8.42 -8.22 14.22
N LEU A 134 7.36 -7.41 14.10
CA LEU A 134 7.41 -5.95 14.23
C LEU A 134 7.99 -5.55 15.59
N LEU A 135 8.88 -4.55 15.61
CA LEU A 135 9.42 -4.01 16.86
C LEU A 135 8.38 -3.12 17.54
N LEU A 136 8.30 -3.21 18.87
CA LEU A 136 7.35 -2.45 19.68
C LEU A 136 8.09 -1.47 20.61
N PRO A 137 7.62 -0.21 20.75
CA PRO A 137 6.50 0.38 20.01
C PRO A 137 6.79 0.50 18.50
N PRO A 138 5.77 0.44 17.62
CA PRO A 138 5.98 0.60 16.18
C PRO A 138 6.64 1.94 15.87
N GLY A 139 7.57 1.93 14.92
CA GLY A 139 8.30 3.12 14.49
C GLY A 139 9.24 2.81 13.33
N GLU A 140 9.87 3.84 12.80
CA GLU A 140 10.90 3.67 11.77
C GLU A 140 12.04 2.77 12.24
N VAL A 141 12.67 2.08 11.29
CA VAL A 141 13.85 1.25 11.55
C VAL A 141 14.97 2.05 12.21
N GLU A 142 15.48 1.54 13.35
CA GLU A 142 16.51 2.22 14.12
C GLU A 142 17.88 2.21 13.41
N ASN A 143 18.66 3.28 13.59
CA ASN A 143 20.02 3.41 13.04
C ASN A 143 20.09 3.28 11.51
N ASN A 144 19.00 3.64 10.83
CA ASN A 144 18.91 3.62 9.38
C ASN A 144 19.75 4.72 8.76
N ASP A 145 20.77 4.31 8.03
CA ASP A 145 21.72 5.13 7.27
C ASP A 145 21.50 5.02 5.74
N THR A 146 20.35 4.51 5.32
CA THR A 146 19.95 4.38 3.91
C THR A 146 18.91 5.44 3.52
N SER A 147 18.69 5.59 2.22
CA SER A 147 17.60 6.42 1.67
C SER A 147 16.19 5.82 1.91
N TYR A 148 16.08 4.52 2.17
CA TYR A 148 14.80 3.86 2.40
C TYR A 148 14.17 4.27 3.73
N ARG A 149 12.85 4.28 3.78
CA ARG A 149 12.06 4.53 4.99
C ARG A 149 11.06 3.39 5.15
N GLY A 150 10.64 3.17 6.40
CA GLY A 150 9.74 2.07 6.74
C GLY A 150 9.90 1.58 8.17
N PRO A 151 8.95 0.76 8.64
CA PRO A 151 8.93 0.27 10.01
C PRO A 151 10.07 -0.69 10.34
N GLY A 152 10.50 -0.70 11.59
CA GLY A 152 11.51 -1.63 12.10
C GLY A 152 10.91 -2.98 12.50
N PHE A 153 11.52 -4.06 12.01
CA PHE A 153 11.22 -5.44 12.38
C PHE A 153 12.46 -6.12 12.95
N THR A 154 12.26 -7.27 13.60
CA THR A 154 13.38 -8.12 14.01
C THR A 154 14.15 -8.59 12.77
N PRO A 155 15.47 -8.32 12.64
CA PRO A 155 16.24 -8.75 11.48
C PRO A 155 16.36 -10.28 11.45
N VAL A 156 16.06 -10.89 10.30
CA VAL A 156 16.15 -12.35 10.10
C VAL A 156 16.93 -12.76 8.87
N VAL A 157 17.28 -11.81 7.99
CA VAL A 157 18.02 -12.08 6.76
C VAL A 157 19.51 -12.36 7.07
N SER A 158 20.02 -13.48 6.55
CA SER A 158 21.41 -13.91 6.74
C SER A 158 22.42 -13.03 5.99
N VAL A 159 23.71 -13.17 6.33
CA VAL A 159 24.79 -12.49 5.62
C VAL A 159 24.86 -12.97 4.16
N GLU A 160 24.65 -14.26 3.93
CA GLU A 160 24.67 -14.88 2.60
C GLU A 160 23.55 -14.35 1.71
N GLU A 161 22.32 -14.27 2.23
CA GLU A 161 21.17 -13.70 1.52
C GLU A 161 21.40 -12.22 1.21
N ARG A 162 21.93 -11.44 2.17
CA ARG A 162 22.29 -10.04 1.96
C ARG A 162 23.34 -9.83 0.87
N ASN A 163 24.40 -10.64 0.88
CA ASN A 163 25.43 -10.60 -0.15
C ASN A 163 24.86 -10.99 -1.52
N SER A 164 23.94 -11.95 -1.56
CA SER A 164 23.23 -12.34 -2.78
C SER A 164 22.34 -11.21 -3.30
N MET A 165 21.54 -10.54 -2.44
CA MET A 165 20.73 -9.37 -2.82
C MET A 165 21.61 -8.29 -3.44
N ALA A 166 22.67 -7.88 -2.73
CA ALA A 166 23.58 -6.84 -3.18
C ALA A 166 24.18 -7.18 -4.55
N SER A 167 24.72 -8.40 -4.70
CA SER A 167 25.34 -8.85 -5.94
C SER A 167 24.36 -8.87 -7.11
N SER A 168 23.11 -9.33 -6.89
CA SER A 168 22.09 -9.36 -7.92
C SER A 168 21.62 -7.96 -8.34
N VAL A 169 21.46 -7.04 -7.39
CA VAL A 169 21.11 -5.63 -7.68
C VAL A 169 22.22 -4.96 -8.47
N GLU A 170 23.47 -5.15 -8.06
CA GLU A 170 24.62 -4.58 -8.77
C GLU A 170 24.71 -5.13 -10.21
N GLN A 171 24.54 -6.44 -10.40
CA GLN A 171 24.56 -7.08 -11.71
C GLN A 171 23.42 -6.59 -12.62
N PHE A 172 22.24 -6.33 -12.06
CA PHE A 172 21.08 -5.85 -12.79
C PHE A 172 21.24 -4.40 -13.29
N LEU A 173 21.82 -3.52 -12.47
CA LEU A 173 21.92 -2.09 -12.75
C LEU A 173 23.21 -1.70 -13.46
N SER A 174 24.35 -2.28 -13.08
CA SER A 174 25.69 -1.87 -13.55
C SER A 174 25.83 -1.73 -15.07
N PRO A 175 25.30 -2.66 -15.91
CA PRO A 175 25.47 -2.58 -17.35
C PRO A 175 24.86 -1.35 -18.03
N VAL A 176 23.81 -0.74 -17.46
CA VAL A 176 23.06 0.35 -18.10
C VAL A 176 22.97 1.62 -17.25
N CYS A 177 22.96 1.50 -15.92
CA CYS A 177 22.90 2.62 -14.98
C CYS A 177 24.28 3.06 -14.48
N GLY A 178 25.31 2.25 -14.72
CA GLY A 178 26.68 2.53 -14.30
C GLY A 178 27.01 2.03 -12.89
N PRO A 179 28.32 1.93 -12.56
CA PRO A 179 28.80 1.26 -11.35
C PRO A 179 28.47 2.02 -10.07
N GLU A 180 28.40 3.35 -10.10
CA GLU A 180 28.13 4.16 -8.90
C GLU A 180 26.69 3.97 -8.42
N THR A 181 25.70 4.13 -9.31
CA THR A 181 24.29 3.86 -9.01
C THR A 181 24.09 2.42 -8.56
N ALA A 182 24.69 1.46 -9.26
CA ALA A 182 24.58 0.05 -8.91
C ALA A 182 25.15 -0.27 -7.52
N ALA A 183 26.33 0.27 -7.18
CA ALA A 183 26.97 0.09 -5.88
C ALA A 183 26.20 0.75 -4.74
N LEU A 184 25.67 1.96 -4.96
CA LEU A 184 24.84 2.65 -3.97
C LEU A 184 23.56 1.86 -3.68
N THR A 185 22.76 1.56 -4.72
CA THR A 185 21.49 0.85 -4.54
C THR A 185 21.70 -0.54 -3.93
N SER A 186 22.70 -1.31 -4.38
CA SER A 186 22.98 -2.63 -3.81
C SER A 186 23.36 -2.56 -2.32
N THR A 187 24.14 -1.55 -1.93
CA THR A 187 24.50 -1.30 -0.52
C THR A 187 23.27 -0.95 0.30
N GLU A 188 22.43 -0.02 -0.17
CA GLU A 188 21.24 0.41 0.56
C GLU A 188 20.21 -0.72 0.74
N VAL A 189 19.94 -1.52 -0.30
CA VAL A 189 19.00 -2.65 -0.21
C VAL A 189 19.47 -3.67 0.82
N SER A 190 20.74 -4.05 0.76
CA SER A 190 21.35 -5.00 1.69
C SER A 190 21.38 -4.47 3.12
N ARG A 191 21.71 -3.18 3.28
CA ARG A 191 21.78 -2.51 4.58
C ARG A 191 20.39 -2.35 5.22
N PHE A 192 19.37 -1.98 4.46
CA PHE A 192 18.03 -1.85 5.00
C PHE A 192 17.47 -3.20 5.48
N ALA A 193 17.68 -4.27 4.70
CA ALA A 193 17.34 -5.63 5.10
C ALA A 193 18.14 -6.12 6.33
N GLU A 194 19.42 -5.74 6.46
CA GLU A 194 20.23 -6.02 7.65
C GLU A 194 19.63 -5.43 8.92
N LEU A 195 19.10 -4.21 8.82
CA LEU A 195 18.49 -3.51 9.95
C LEU A 195 17.08 -4.01 10.27
N GLY A 196 16.56 -4.97 9.51
CA GLY A 196 15.18 -5.43 9.65
C GLY A 196 14.17 -4.39 9.19
N GLY A 197 14.53 -3.53 8.24
CA GLY A 197 13.61 -2.57 7.67
C GLY A 197 12.51 -3.28 6.88
N GLY A 198 11.25 -3.00 7.19
CA GLY A 198 10.12 -3.40 6.36
C GLY A 198 9.97 -2.40 5.21
N GLN A 199 10.03 -2.89 3.98
CA GLN A 199 9.90 -2.08 2.78
C GLN A 199 8.82 -2.62 1.84
N GLN A 200 8.06 -1.70 1.25
CA GLN A 200 7.23 -1.89 0.06
C GLN A 200 7.54 -0.69 -0.83
N VAL A 201 8.38 -0.86 -1.85
CA VAL A 201 8.77 0.27 -2.71
C VAL A 201 9.12 -0.17 -4.12
N GLN A 202 8.87 0.75 -5.04
CA GLN A 202 9.40 0.73 -6.40
C GLN A 202 10.40 1.89 -6.59
N GLN A 203 11.60 1.58 -7.06
CA GLN A 203 12.63 2.58 -7.39
C GLN A 203 12.95 2.65 -8.89
N ALA A 204 12.83 3.85 -9.46
CA ALA A 204 13.36 4.19 -10.77
C ALA A 204 14.72 4.90 -10.66
N PHE A 205 15.54 4.78 -11.70
CA PHE A 205 16.96 5.20 -11.63
C PHE A 205 17.34 6.36 -12.57
N ALA A 206 16.51 6.62 -13.58
CA ALA A 206 16.73 7.69 -14.54
C ALA A 206 15.41 8.07 -15.23
N THR A 207 15.39 9.27 -15.79
CA THR A 207 14.27 9.82 -16.58
C THR A 207 14.36 9.50 -18.08
N GLY A 208 15.54 9.11 -18.58
CA GLY A 208 15.76 8.73 -19.98
C GLY A 208 16.80 7.64 -20.21
N GLY A 209 16.81 7.09 -21.43
CA GLY A 209 17.76 6.06 -21.87
C GLY A 209 17.45 4.65 -21.35
N GLU A 210 18.40 3.72 -21.51
CA GLU A 210 18.21 2.31 -21.09
C GLU A 210 18.11 2.15 -19.57
N CYS A 211 18.79 3.00 -18.78
CA CYS A 211 18.64 2.98 -17.31
C CYS A 211 17.20 3.37 -16.87
N ALA A 212 16.51 4.24 -17.61
CA ALA A 212 15.11 4.59 -17.32
C ALA A 212 14.11 3.46 -17.60
N LYS A 213 14.57 2.37 -18.22
CA LYS A 213 13.80 1.12 -18.39
C LYS A 213 13.99 0.16 -17.22
N LYS A 214 14.98 0.37 -16.36
CA LYS A 214 15.18 -0.44 -15.14
C LYS A 214 14.21 0.00 -14.05
N ARG A 215 13.61 -0.99 -13.38
CA ARG A 215 12.75 -0.82 -12.21
C ARG A 215 13.22 -1.82 -11.16
N LEU A 216 13.41 -1.35 -9.94
CA LEU A 216 13.59 -2.21 -8.77
C LEU A 216 12.28 -2.17 -7.99
N VAL A 217 11.78 -3.34 -7.58
CA VAL A 217 10.65 -3.52 -6.68
C VAL A 217 11.17 -4.28 -5.47
N ILE A 218 10.86 -3.80 -4.26
CA ILE A 218 11.30 -4.40 -3.00
C ILE A 218 10.07 -4.66 -2.15
N ILE A 219 9.88 -5.92 -1.75
CA ILE A 219 8.75 -6.35 -0.92
C ILE A 219 9.30 -7.14 0.26
N SER A 220 9.20 -6.58 1.46
CA SER A 220 9.45 -7.30 2.69
C SER A 220 8.23 -8.14 3.09
N ILE A 221 8.45 -9.33 3.63
CA ILE A 221 7.40 -10.26 4.05
C ILE A 221 7.53 -10.50 5.55
N ASP A 222 6.69 -9.86 6.34
CA ASP A 222 6.60 -10.10 7.78
C ASP A 222 5.81 -11.39 8.10
N PRO A 223 5.85 -11.88 9.36
CA PRO A 223 5.21 -13.14 9.72
C PRO A 223 3.70 -13.19 9.51
N GLU A 224 2.99 -12.06 9.57
CA GLU A 224 1.54 -12.00 9.35
C GLU A 224 1.20 -12.13 7.86
N ARG A 225 2.11 -11.67 6.97
CA ARG A 225 2.04 -11.83 5.52
C ARG A 225 2.87 -12.99 4.96
N ALA A 226 3.44 -13.83 5.82
CA ALA A 226 4.19 -15.02 5.40
C ALA A 226 3.32 -16.06 4.65
N LYS A 227 2.01 -15.88 4.69
CA LYS A 227 1.02 -16.61 3.88
C LYS A 227 0.23 -15.65 3.02
N PRO A 228 -0.25 -16.10 1.85
CA PRO A 228 -1.16 -15.31 1.01
C PRO A 228 -2.39 -14.83 1.78
N SER A 229 -2.57 -13.52 1.76
CA SER A 229 -3.68 -12.80 2.36
C SER A 229 -4.16 -11.74 1.37
N GLU A 230 -5.36 -11.19 1.60
CA GLU A 230 -5.84 -10.04 0.84
C GLU A 230 -4.83 -8.88 0.87
N GLU A 231 -4.22 -8.65 2.03
CA GLU A 231 -3.20 -7.61 2.21
C GLU A 231 -1.95 -7.90 1.35
N LEU A 232 -1.40 -9.12 1.42
CA LEU A 232 -0.23 -9.48 0.61
C LEU A 232 -0.51 -9.35 -0.88
N VAL A 233 -1.67 -9.82 -1.35
CA VAL A 233 -2.09 -9.69 -2.75
C VAL A 233 -2.17 -8.22 -3.14
N THR A 234 -2.84 -7.40 -2.33
CA THR A 234 -3.01 -5.98 -2.62
C THR A 234 -1.67 -5.25 -2.66
N THR A 235 -0.80 -5.45 -1.65
CA THR A 235 0.56 -4.89 -1.63
C THR A 235 1.38 -5.36 -2.83
N PHE A 236 1.35 -6.64 -3.16
CA PHE A 236 2.12 -7.19 -4.28
C PHE A 236 1.75 -6.53 -5.61
N PHE A 237 0.45 -6.42 -5.92
CA PHE A 237 0.01 -5.80 -7.16
C PHE A 237 0.15 -4.27 -7.16
N HIS A 238 0.03 -3.62 -6.00
CA HIS A 238 0.31 -2.19 -5.83
C HIS A 238 1.76 -1.87 -6.22
N GLU A 239 2.73 -2.57 -5.61
CA GLU A 239 4.15 -2.34 -5.87
C GLU A 239 4.57 -2.68 -7.31
N ILE A 240 3.97 -3.71 -7.91
CA ILE A 240 4.21 -4.00 -9.33
C ILE A 240 3.63 -2.92 -10.23
N PHE A 241 2.47 -2.35 -9.88
CA PHE A 241 1.88 -1.29 -10.69
C PHE A 241 2.77 -0.06 -10.73
N HIS A 242 3.47 0.30 -9.66
CA HIS A 242 4.47 1.37 -9.70
C HIS A 242 5.56 1.12 -10.78
N ALA A 243 5.86 -0.13 -11.13
CA ALA A 243 6.81 -0.42 -12.22
C ALA A 243 6.25 -0.06 -13.61
N VAL A 244 4.91 -0.07 -13.77
CA VAL A 244 4.19 0.46 -14.94
C VAL A 244 4.24 1.98 -14.95
N GLN A 245 4.13 2.59 -13.79
CA GLN A 245 4.05 4.04 -13.66
C GLN A 245 5.34 4.72 -14.10
N LYS A 246 5.16 5.97 -14.51
CA LYS A 246 6.25 6.86 -14.87
C LYS A 246 7.18 7.13 -13.68
N PRO A 247 8.48 7.39 -13.93
CA PRO A 247 9.43 7.68 -12.87
C PRO A 247 9.13 9.05 -12.24
N ASN A 248 9.23 9.12 -10.90
CA ASN A 248 9.12 10.30 -10.05
C ASN A 248 7.90 11.23 -10.33
N PRO A 249 6.81 11.16 -9.53
CA PRO A 249 5.68 12.07 -9.68
C PRO A 249 6.03 13.55 -9.49
N ASP A 250 7.18 13.89 -8.87
CA ASP A 250 7.64 15.27 -8.67
C ASP A 250 8.25 15.94 -9.90
N GLU A 251 8.68 15.14 -10.87
CA GLU A 251 9.25 15.64 -12.13
C GLU A 251 8.26 15.55 -13.30
N CYS A 252 7.18 14.80 -13.10
CA CYS A 252 6.28 14.35 -14.13
C CYS A 252 4.85 14.28 -13.56
N THR A 253 4.08 15.37 -13.70
CA THR A 253 2.76 15.48 -13.08
C THR A 253 1.70 14.65 -13.79
N TYR A 254 0.70 14.16 -13.07
CA TYR A 254 -0.46 13.49 -13.67
C TYR A 254 -1.58 14.46 -14.05
N SER A 255 -1.64 15.57 -13.33
CA SER A 255 -2.60 16.65 -13.52
C SER A 255 -1.85 17.98 -13.64
N ALA A 256 -2.61 19.05 -13.89
CA ALA A 256 -2.08 20.41 -13.88
C ALA A 256 -1.53 20.87 -12.50
N SER A 257 -1.71 20.08 -11.44
CA SER A 257 -1.22 20.36 -10.09
C SER A 257 -0.19 19.33 -9.62
N GLN A 258 0.98 19.83 -9.21
CA GLN A 258 2.01 19.00 -8.58
C GLN A 258 1.51 18.35 -7.29
N GLU A 259 0.72 19.09 -6.50
CA GLU A 259 0.16 18.61 -5.23
C GLU A 259 -0.74 17.38 -5.41
N ASP A 260 -1.32 17.22 -6.60
CA ASP A 260 -2.18 16.08 -6.90
C ASP A 260 -1.41 14.85 -7.36
N SER A 261 -0.18 15.02 -7.83
CA SER A 261 0.54 13.98 -8.55
C SER A 261 0.92 12.81 -7.64
N PHE A 262 1.25 13.07 -6.38
CA PHE A 262 1.61 12.03 -5.44
C PHE A 262 0.41 11.15 -5.07
N TRP A 263 -0.73 11.73 -4.68
CA TRP A 263 -1.90 10.91 -4.36
C TRP A 263 -2.46 10.17 -5.59
N ILE A 264 -2.40 10.75 -6.80
CA ILE A 264 -2.80 10.04 -8.03
C ILE A 264 -1.87 8.84 -8.30
N HIS A 265 -0.56 9.01 -8.05
CA HIS A 265 0.43 7.94 -8.20
C HIS A 265 0.05 6.73 -7.34
N GLU A 266 -0.10 6.95 -6.03
CA GLU A 266 -0.44 5.91 -5.06
C GLU A 266 -1.85 5.34 -5.30
N ALA A 267 -2.82 6.21 -5.62
CA ALA A 267 -4.19 5.81 -5.92
C ALA A 267 -4.30 4.86 -7.10
N GLY A 268 -3.53 5.10 -8.16
CA GLY A 268 -3.53 4.25 -9.35
C GLY A 268 -3.06 2.83 -9.04
N ALA A 269 -2.00 2.72 -8.25
CA ALA A 269 -1.46 1.44 -7.81
C ALA A 269 -2.44 0.67 -6.92
N THR A 270 -3.05 1.34 -5.94
CA THR A 270 -4.06 0.70 -5.07
C THR A 270 -5.34 0.35 -5.83
N TYR A 271 -5.82 1.21 -6.73
CA TYR A 271 -6.99 0.92 -7.56
C TYR A 271 -6.77 -0.34 -8.40
N PHE A 272 -5.62 -0.42 -9.08
CA PHE A 272 -5.22 -1.59 -9.86
C PHE A 272 -5.16 -2.86 -9.00
N ALA A 273 -4.57 -2.76 -7.80
CA ALA A 273 -4.46 -3.87 -6.87
C ALA A 273 -5.81 -4.39 -6.38
N LEU A 274 -6.75 -3.50 -6.04
CA LEU A 274 -8.09 -3.86 -5.58
C LEU A 274 -8.93 -4.53 -6.68
N GLU A 275 -8.86 -4.03 -7.91
CA GLU A 275 -9.54 -4.66 -9.05
C GLU A 275 -8.91 -6.02 -9.40
N THR A 276 -7.58 -6.13 -9.29
CA THR A 276 -6.87 -7.40 -9.46
C THR A 276 -7.26 -8.41 -8.37
N LEU A 277 -7.41 -7.95 -7.12
CA LEU A 277 -7.89 -8.77 -6.02
C LEU A 277 -9.29 -9.33 -6.31
N ALA A 278 -10.19 -8.51 -6.86
CA ALA A 278 -11.51 -8.95 -7.27
C ALA A 278 -11.45 -10.02 -8.39
N GLU A 279 -10.63 -9.79 -9.42
CA GLU A 279 -10.44 -10.75 -10.53
C GLU A 279 -9.90 -12.09 -10.04
N LEU A 280 -8.85 -12.08 -9.21
CA LEU A 280 -8.23 -13.30 -8.67
C LEU A 280 -9.13 -14.04 -7.69
N GLY A 281 -9.88 -13.30 -6.85
CA GLY A 281 -10.84 -13.87 -5.92
C GLY A 281 -12.07 -14.47 -6.59
N GLY A 282 -12.31 -14.17 -7.88
CA GLY A 282 -13.55 -14.54 -8.58
C GLY A 282 -14.79 -13.91 -7.94
N ILE A 283 -14.63 -12.73 -7.34
CA ILE A 283 -15.68 -11.99 -6.63
C ILE A 283 -16.03 -10.70 -7.37
N SER A 284 -17.12 -10.06 -6.98
CA SER A 284 -17.48 -8.78 -7.58
C SER A 284 -16.54 -7.67 -7.12
N SER A 285 -16.13 -6.80 -8.04
CA SER A 285 -15.40 -5.56 -7.73
C SER A 285 -16.14 -4.72 -6.68
N GLN A 286 -17.47 -4.66 -6.75
CA GLN A 286 -18.30 -3.99 -5.73
C GLN A 286 -18.08 -4.52 -4.31
N SER A 287 -17.83 -5.83 -4.13
CA SER A 287 -17.56 -6.41 -2.81
C SER A 287 -16.20 -5.95 -2.25
N VAL A 288 -15.19 -5.82 -3.10
CA VAL A 288 -13.87 -5.30 -2.70
C VAL A 288 -13.97 -3.82 -2.33
N TRP A 289 -14.65 -3.01 -3.17
CA TRP A 289 -14.84 -1.59 -2.90
C TRP A 289 -15.71 -1.34 -1.66
N ASP A 290 -16.75 -2.14 -1.42
CA ASP A 290 -17.54 -2.08 -0.18
C ASP A 290 -16.63 -2.27 1.04
N LYS A 291 -15.78 -3.30 1.04
CA LYS A 291 -14.82 -3.54 2.12
C LYS A 291 -13.85 -2.37 2.29
N GLN A 292 -13.30 -1.85 1.20
CA GLN A 292 -12.35 -0.74 1.21
C GLN A 292 -12.97 0.55 1.77
N MET A 293 -14.19 0.89 1.33
CA MET A 293 -14.89 2.08 1.79
C MET A 293 -15.32 1.95 3.26
N ARG A 294 -15.72 0.74 3.71
CA ARG A 294 -15.99 0.48 5.14
C ARG A 294 -14.75 0.70 5.99
N PHE A 295 -13.61 0.14 5.57
CA PHE A 295 -12.33 0.32 6.26
C PHE A 295 -11.96 1.81 6.42
N LEU A 296 -12.09 2.60 5.36
CA LEU A 296 -11.84 4.05 5.43
C LEU A 296 -12.87 4.80 6.27
N SER A 297 -14.14 4.36 6.26
CA SER A 297 -15.18 4.87 7.13
C SER A 297 -14.83 4.71 8.61
N ASP A 298 -14.42 3.50 9.02
CA ASP A 298 -14.04 3.20 10.40
C ASP A 298 -12.87 4.10 10.85
N LEU A 299 -11.85 4.24 10.00
CA LEU A 299 -10.69 5.10 10.28
C LEU A 299 -11.05 6.60 10.38
N LEU A 300 -11.99 7.08 9.56
CA LEU A 300 -12.49 8.45 9.64
C LEU A 300 -13.28 8.69 10.92
N GLU A 301 -14.09 7.72 11.36
CA GLU A 301 -14.88 7.79 12.59
C GLU A 301 -14.00 7.76 13.84
N GLU A 302 -12.92 6.98 13.81
CA GLU A 302 -11.91 6.92 14.86
C GLU A 302 -10.99 8.16 14.90
N GLY A 303 -11.03 8.99 13.86
CA GLY A 303 -10.13 10.13 13.70
C GLY A 303 -8.68 9.74 13.41
N ALA A 304 -8.44 8.50 12.95
CA ALA A 304 -7.13 7.99 12.57
C ALA A 304 -6.64 8.60 11.24
N ILE A 305 -7.58 8.99 10.38
CA ILE A 305 -7.31 9.68 9.11
C ILE A 305 -8.24 10.89 8.96
N ASP A 306 -7.87 11.84 8.09
CA ASP A 306 -8.74 12.94 7.69
C ASP A 306 -9.29 12.77 6.27
N ARG A 307 -10.11 13.73 5.81
CA ARG A 307 -10.70 13.72 4.47
C ARG A 307 -9.79 14.26 3.37
N ASN A 308 -8.59 14.75 3.70
CA ASN A 308 -7.66 15.26 2.70
C ASN A 308 -7.03 14.07 1.95
N LEU A 309 -6.78 14.23 0.64
CA LEU A 309 -6.04 13.23 -0.16
C LEU A 309 -4.54 13.37 0.10
N GLY A 310 -4.12 12.98 1.30
CA GLY A 310 -2.75 12.99 1.79
C GLY A 310 -2.55 11.92 2.86
N ASP A 311 -1.37 11.82 3.44
CA ASP A 311 -1.13 10.87 4.52
C ASP A 311 -1.86 11.23 5.82
N PRO A 312 -2.22 10.23 6.64
CA PRO A 312 -2.11 8.78 6.40
C PRO A 312 -3.16 8.24 5.41
N ALA A 313 -2.91 7.04 4.86
CA ALA A 313 -3.77 6.32 3.90
C ALA A 313 -4.00 7.04 2.57
N ILE A 314 -2.97 7.72 2.05
CA ILE A 314 -3.07 8.50 0.81
C ILE A 314 -3.49 7.63 -0.38
N ALA A 315 -2.93 6.42 -0.47
CA ALA A 315 -3.17 5.47 -1.55
C ALA A 315 -4.62 4.97 -1.54
N GLU A 316 -5.12 4.57 -0.37
CA GLU A 316 -6.47 4.07 -0.17
C GLU A 316 -7.53 5.15 -0.39
N LYS A 317 -7.34 6.34 0.19
CA LYS A 317 -8.26 7.47 0.00
C LYS A 317 -8.30 7.88 -1.47
N GLY A 318 -7.13 7.99 -2.08
CA GLY A 318 -6.99 8.32 -3.50
C GLY A 318 -7.64 7.27 -4.41
N ALA A 319 -7.49 5.97 -4.11
CA ALA A 319 -8.11 4.90 -4.89
C ALA A 319 -9.64 4.98 -4.86
N VAL A 320 -10.24 5.27 -3.70
CA VAL A 320 -11.69 5.53 -3.61
C VAL A 320 -12.07 6.80 -4.38
N ALA A 321 -11.22 7.82 -4.40
CA ALA A 321 -11.44 9.02 -5.20
C ALA A 321 -11.41 8.72 -6.73
N LEU A 322 -10.49 7.87 -7.20
CA LEU A 322 -10.49 7.39 -8.59
C LEU A 322 -11.72 6.52 -8.88
N HIS A 323 -12.13 5.68 -7.92
CA HIS A 323 -13.34 4.87 -8.03
C HIS A 323 -14.61 5.74 -8.18
N LEU A 324 -14.69 6.86 -7.46
CA LEU A 324 -15.77 7.83 -7.64
C LEU A 324 -15.82 8.35 -9.08
N LEU A 325 -14.70 8.84 -9.60
CA LEU A 325 -14.65 9.39 -10.95
C LEU A 325 -14.97 8.32 -12.02
N ALA A 326 -14.56 7.07 -11.78
CA ALA A 326 -14.93 5.95 -12.63
C ALA A 326 -16.45 5.68 -12.63
N GLN A 327 -17.10 5.67 -11.46
CA GLN A 327 -18.55 5.50 -11.33
C GLN A 327 -19.34 6.62 -12.00
N ARG A 328 -18.76 7.82 -12.08
CA ARG A 328 -19.33 8.98 -12.78
C ARG A 328 -19.12 8.93 -14.30
N GLY A 329 -18.30 8.01 -14.80
CA GLY A 329 -17.92 7.95 -16.21
C GLY A 329 -16.91 9.02 -16.64
N GLU A 330 -16.24 9.65 -15.66
CA GLU A 330 -15.24 10.70 -15.88
C GLU A 330 -13.82 10.13 -16.03
N LEU A 331 -13.59 8.93 -15.49
CA LEU A 331 -12.39 8.14 -15.73
C LEU A 331 -12.75 6.79 -16.40
N PRO A 332 -12.13 6.44 -17.54
CA PRO A 332 -12.32 5.11 -18.12
C PRO A 332 -11.64 4.04 -17.26
N VAL A 333 -12.42 3.09 -16.72
CA VAL A 333 -11.89 1.96 -15.93
C VAL A 333 -10.81 1.20 -16.69
N ALA A 334 -11.00 0.96 -17.99
CA ALA A 334 -10.02 0.26 -18.83
C ALA A 334 -8.64 0.95 -18.79
N SER A 335 -8.61 2.29 -18.83
CA SER A 335 -7.38 3.08 -18.83
C SER A 335 -6.69 3.16 -17.47
N LEU A 336 -7.43 2.94 -16.37
CA LEU A 336 -6.85 2.73 -15.05
C LEU A 336 -6.17 1.36 -14.95
N LEU A 337 -6.77 0.32 -15.56
CA LEU A 337 -6.30 -1.06 -15.45
C LEU A 337 -5.20 -1.44 -16.46
N ASP A 338 -5.18 -0.85 -17.64
CA ASP A 338 -4.12 -1.06 -18.64
C ASP A 338 -2.88 -0.15 -18.41
N GLY A 339 -2.95 0.72 -17.41
CA GLY A 339 -1.86 1.62 -17.03
C GLY A 339 -1.63 2.80 -17.98
N SER A 340 -2.42 2.96 -19.05
CA SER A 340 -2.22 4.01 -20.07
C SER A 340 -2.30 5.42 -19.49
N LEU A 341 -3.09 5.64 -18.43
CA LEU A 341 -3.13 6.92 -17.72
C LEU A 341 -1.85 7.23 -16.93
N PHE A 342 -1.02 6.23 -16.66
CA PHE A 342 0.09 6.36 -15.72
C PHE A 342 1.50 6.30 -16.34
N GLN A 343 1.60 6.01 -17.63
CA GLN A 343 2.89 5.86 -18.31
C GLN A 343 3.47 7.19 -18.86
N GLY A 344 2.63 8.23 -19.01
CA GLY A 344 3.00 9.51 -19.66
C GLY A 344 3.16 10.70 -18.70
N CYS A 345 4.01 11.67 -19.09
CA CYS A 345 4.23 12.95 -18.37
C CYS A 345 3.34 14.12 -18.83
N ASN A 346 2.32 13.85 -19.62
CA ASN A 346 1.39 14.89 -20.04
C ASN A 346 0.21 14.90 -19.09
N ASP A 347 -0.28 16.10 -18.75
CA ASP A 347 -1.58 16.28 -18.11
C ASP A 347 -2.61 15.50 -18.92
N SER A 348 -3.08 14.39 -18.37
CA SER A 348 -4.13 13.64 -19.01
C SER A 348 -5.41 14.46 -18.87
N ASP A 349 -6.17 14.64 -19.96
CA ASP A 349 -7.52 15.20 -19.87
C ASP A 349 -8.38 14.43 -18.83
N ALA A 350 -8.03 13.17 -18.55
CA ALA A 350 -8.66 12.36 -17.53
C ALA A 350 -8.47 12.92 -16.10
N PHE A 351 -7.30 13.50 -15.81
CA PHE A 351 -6.98 14.13 -14.52
C PHE A 351 -7.10 15.66 -14.60
N SER A 352 -8.20 16.14 -15.20
CA SER A 352 -8.50 17.57 -15.29
C SER A 352 -8.67 18.20 -13.91
N PHE A 353 -8.47 19.53 -13.82
CA PHE A 353 -8.71 20.29 -12.59
C PHE A 353 -10.10 20.03 -12.00
N GLU A 354 -11.14 20.00 -12.86
CA GLU A 354 -12.52 19.78 -12.43
C GLU A 354 -12.73 18.38 -11.83
N ASN A 355 -12.12 17.35 -12.42
CA ASN A 355 -12.16 16.00 -11.88
C ASN A 355 -11.41 15.90 -10.54
N MET A 356 -10.25 16.56 -10.41
CA MET A 356 -9.47 16.53 -9.17
C MET A 356 -10.17 17.26 -8.02
N GLU A 357 -10.77 18.43 -8.28
CA GLU A 357 -11.56 19.15 -7.27
C GLU A 357 -12.77 18.32 -6.84
N ARG A 358 -13.41 17.62 -7.78
CA ARG A 358 -14.53 16.74 -7.47
C ARG A 358 -14.11 15.53 -6.64
N ALA A 359 -13.01 14.88 -7.01
CA ALA A 359 -12.42 13.79 -6.24
C ALA A 359 -12.17 14.23 -4.79
N LYS A 360 -11.47 15.35 -4.58
CA LYS A 360 -11.20 15.91 -3.25
C LYS A 360 -12.48 16.20 -2.46
N ALA A 361 -13.49 16.76 -3.12
CA ALA A 361 -14.72 17.18 -2.45
C ALA A 361 -15.64 16.01 -2.06
N TYR A 362 -15.68 14.92 -2.84
CA TYR A 362 -16.75 13.92 -2.75
C TYR A 362 -16.29 12.47 -2.56
N TRP A 363 -14.98 12.16 -2.57
CA TRP A 363 -14.51 10.77 -2.46
C TRP A 363 -15.04 10.05 -1.21
N SER A 364 -15.31 10.79 -0.13
CA SER A 364 -15.78 10.24 1.15
C SER A 364 -17.29 10.41 1.38
N ASN A 365 -18.04 10.73 0.31
CA ASN A 365 -19.50 10.91 0.34
C ASN A 365 -20.21 9.64 -0.14
N TYR A 366 -20.10 8.59 0.67
CA TYR A 366 -20.79 7.31 0.50
C TYR A 366 -21.54 6.93 1.77
N GLY A 367 -22.43 5.96 1.68
CA GLY A 367 -23.19 5.44 2.81
C GLY A 367 -23.76 4.07 2.53
N GLU A 368 -24.35 3.46 3.55
CA GLU A 368 -24.88 2.11 3.43
C GLU A 368 -26.30 2.09 2.85
N ILE A 369 -26.48 1.33 1.77
CA ILE A 369 -27.77 1.04 1.15
C ILE A 369 -27.90 -0.47 1.01
N LYS A 370 -28.87 -1.06 1.72
CA LYS A 370 -29.16 -2.51 1.69
C LYS A 370 -27.92 -3.38 1.97
N GLY A 371 -27.09 -3.00 2.94
CA GLY A 371 -25.89 -3.76 3.29
C GLY A 371 -24.66 -3.49 2.43
N GLN A 372 -24.74 -2.55 1.46
CA GLN A 372 -23.61 -2.18 0.60
C GLN A 372 -23.25 -0.72 0.81
N ILE A 373 -21.97 -0.40 0.95
CA ILE A 373 -21.47 0.97 0.86
C ILE A 373 -21.45 1.40 -0.60
N VAL A 374 -22.13 2.50 -0.89
CA VAL A 374 -22.22 3.09 -2.22
C VAL A 374 -22.12 4.61 -2.13
N PHE A 375 -21.59 5.23 -3.18
CA PHE A 375 -21.59 6.69 -3.29
C PHE A 375 -23.00 7.27 -3.22
N THR A 376 -23.12 8.41 -2.56
CA THR A 376 -24.37 9.16 -2.48
C THR A 376 -24.76 9.73 -3.85
N ALA A 377 -26.04 10.05 -4.03
CA ALA A 377 -26.51 10.71 -5.25
C ALA A 377 -25.84 12.07 -5.48
N GLU A 378 -25.45 12.78 -4.41
CA GLU A 378 -24.70 14.02 -4.50
C GLU A 378 -23.28 13.79 -5.03
N ALA A 379 -22.59 12.77 -4.54
CA ALA A 379 -21.26 12.41 -5.03
C ALA A 379 -21.28 11.98 -6.51
N LEU A 380 -22.38 11.39 -6.98
CA LEU A 380 -22.54 10.88 -8.35
C LEU A 380 -23.17 11.88 -9.35
N ALA A 381 -23.66 13.03 -8.89
CA ALA A 381 -24.21 14.10 -9.73
C ALA A 381 -23.11 15.00 -10.27
#